data_AF-A0A3R7V3B9-F1
#
_entry.id   AF-A0A3R7V3B9-F1
#
_cell.length_a   1.000
_cell.length_b   1.000
_cell.length_c   1.000
_cell.angle_alpha   90.00
_cell.angle_beta   90.00
_cell.angle_gamma   90.00
#
_symmetry.space_group_name_H-M   'P 1'
#
loop_
_entity.id
_entity.type
_entity.pdbx_description
1 polymer ?
#
loop_
_entity_poly.entity_id
_entity_poly.type
_entity_poly.pdbx_seq_one_letter_code
_entity_poly.pdbx_strand_id
1 'polypeptide(L)' 'MSEVLVLGGGAWGTALANLLADNTKKSVYLWSYEKEVANTINTKLIN' A
#
# COMPACT_ATOMS: atom_id res chain seq x y z
N MET A 1 -17.00 4.26 -8.92
CA MET A 1 -15.64 3.76 -9.20
C MET A 1 -15.23 2.94 -7.99
N SER A 2 -14.79 1.69 -8.15
CA SER A 2 -14.47 0.80 -7.02
C SER A 2 -13.04 1.05 -6.54
N GLU A 3 -12.85 1.43 -5.28
CA GLU A 3 -11.53 1.59 -4.66
C GLU A 3 -11.06 0.27 -4.04
N VAL A 4 -9.74 0.07 -3.98
CA VAL A 4 -9.14 -1.14 -3.38
C VAL A 4 -8.40 -0.75 -2.12
N LEU A 5 -8.67 -1.46 -1.03
CA LEU A 5 -7.94 -1.33 0.24
C LEU A 5 -7.17 -2.61 0.53
N VAL A 6 -5.87 -2.48 0.74
CA VAL A 6 -4.99 -3.55 1.24
C VAL A 6 -4.74 -3.30 2.71
N LEU A 7 -5.02 -4.31 3.55
CA LEU A 7 -4.79 -4.27 4.98
C LEU A 7 -3.45 -4.92 5.32
N GLY A 8 -2.52 -4.14 5.87
CA GLY A 8 -1.19 -4.55 6.32
C GLY A 8 -0.07 -3.96 5.46
N GLY A 9 0.73 -3.05 6.02
CA GLY A 9 1.85 -2.36 5.34
C GLY A 9 3.18 -3.12 5.33
N GLY A 10 3.18 -4.42 5.63
CA GLY A 10 4.37 -5.27 5.55
C GLY A 10 4.71 -5.68 4.11
N ALA A 11 5.78 -6.45 3.94
CA ALA A 11 6.31 -6.83 2.62
C ALA A 11 5.25 -7.33 1.62
N TRP A 12 4.38 -8.25 2.04
CA TRP A 12 3.34 -8.81 1.18
C TRP A 12 2.24 -7.81 0.81
N GLY A 13 1.78 -7.02 1.77
CA GLY A 13 0.71 -6.05 1.52
C GLY A 13 1.18 -4.87 0.66
N THR A 14 2.40 -4.40 0.89
CA THR A 14 3.04 -3.39 0.04
C THR A 14 3.27 -3.90 -1.38
N ALA A 15 3.77 -5.14 -1.54
CA ALA A 15 3.94 -5.76 -2.85
C ALA A 15 2.61 -5.90 -3.61
N LEU A 16 1.56 -6.38 -2.94
CA LEU A 16 0.22 -6.50 -3.53
C LEU A 16 -0.37 -5.13 -3.89
N ALA A 17 -0.25 -4.14 -3.02
CA ALA A 17 -0.77 -2.80 -3.28
C ALA A 17 -0.12 -2.18 -4.53
N ASN A 18 1.20 -2.30 -4.66
CA ASN A 18 1.94 -1.83 -5.84
C ASN A 18 1.52 -2.56 -7.11
N LEU A 19 1.45 -3.90 -7.07
CA LEU A 19 1.03 -4.69 -8.23
C LEU A 19 -0.42 -4.37 -8.64
N LEU A 20 -1.32 -4.18 -7.68
CA LEU A 20 -2.71 -3.82 -7.96
C LEU A 20 -2.81 -2.43 -8.59
N ALA A 21 -2.09 -1.44 -8.05
CA ALA A 21 -2.08 -0.09 -8.60
C ALA A 21 -1.55 -0.08 -10.03
N ASP A 22 -0.44 -0.79 -10.28
CA ASP A 22 0.18 -0.82 -11.61
C ASP A 22 -0.66 -1.57 -12.64
N ASN A 23 -1.21 -2.74 -12.31
CA ASN A 23 -1.96 -3.55 -13.27
C ASN A 23 -3.38 -3.03 -13.53
N THR A 24 -4.04 -2.45 -12.51
CA THR A 24 -5.44 -2.04 -12.64
C THR A 24 -5.61 -0.56 -12.98
N LYS A 25 -4.56 0.24 -12.79
CA LYS A 25 -4.59 1.72 -12.92
C LYS A 25 -5.67 2.37 -12.05
N LYS A 26 -6.06 1.71 -10.95
CA LYS A 26 -7.01 2.22 -9.95
C LYS A 26 -6.28 2.80 -8.75
N SER A 27 -6.97 3.65 -8.01
CA SER A 27 -6.54 4.07 -6.67
C SER A 27 -6.51 2.87 -5.73
N VAL A 28 -5.36 2.63 -5.11
CA VAL A 28 -5.15 1.60 -4.09
C VAL A 28 -4.73 2.28 -2.80
N TYR A 29 -5.43 1.97 -1.71
CA TYR A 29 -5.09 2.40 -0.37
C TYR A 29 -4.38 1.25 0.36
N LEU A 30 -3.31 1.58 1.08
CA LEU A 30 -2.58 0.64 1.91
C LEU A 30 -2.67 1.12 3.36
N TRP A 31 -3.23 0.27 4.22
CA TRP A 31 -3.31 0.55 5.65
C TRP A 31 -2.20 -0.19 6.40
N SER A 32 -1.57 0.49 7.36
CA SER A 32 -0.67 -0.11 8.32
C SER A 32 -1.13 0.21 9.74
N TYR A 33 -0.96 -0.74 10.66
CA TYR A 33 -1.28 -0.52 12.07
C TYR A 33 -0.31 0.48 12.70
N GLU A 34 0.98 0.28 12.45
CA GLU A 34 2.05 1.15 12.93
C GLU A 34 2.15 2.40 12.05
N LYS A 35 2.07 3.57 12.69
CA LYS A 35 2.16 4.87 12.01
C LYS A 35 3.53 5.07 11.36
N GLU A 36 4.58 4.57 11.99
CA GLU A 36 5.96 4.64 11.50
C GLU A 36 6.10 3.91 10.18
N VAL A 37 5.47 2.74 10.02
CA VAL A 37 5.47 1.96 8.78
C VAL A 37 4.77 2.72 7.66
N ALA A 38 3.58 3.29 7.92
CA ALA A 38 2.89 4.14 6.95
C ALA A 38 3.75 5.36 6.55
N ASN A 39 4.46 5.97 7.50
CA ASN A 39 5.36 7.09 7.22
C ASN A 39 6.56 6.67 6.38
N THR A 40 7.22 5.55 6.66
CA THR A 40 8.38 5.11 5.87
C THR A 40 8.00 4.75 4.44
N ILE A 41 6.83 4.13 4.24
CA ILE A 41 6.29 3.86 2.90
C ILE A 41 6.11 5.18 2.14
N ASN A 42 5.45 6.16 2.74
CA ASN A 42 5.10 7.41 2.03
C ASN A 42 6.26 8.38 1.85
N THR A 43 7.24 8.40 2.77
CA THR A 43 8.32 9.41 2.76
C THR A 43 9.66 8.88 2.29
N LYS A 44 9.90 7.57 2.46
CA LYS A 44 11.17 6.93 2.12
C LYS A 44 11.01 5.85 1.05
N LEU A 45 9.78 5.50 0.66
CA LEU A 45 9.47 4.48 -0.35
C LEU A 45 10.08 3.11 0.00
N ILE A 46 10.03 2.75 1.29
CA ILE A 46 10.55 1.48 1.80
C ILE A 46 9.44 0.68 2.48
N ASN A 47 9.22 -0.53 1.95
CA ASN A 47 8.78 -1.80 2.56
C ASN A 47 8.63 -2.86 1.46
#